data_AF-A0A957Q9J0-F1
#
_entry.id   AF-A0A957Q9J0-F1
#
_cell.length_a   1.000
_cell.length_b   1.000
_cell.length_c   1.000
_cell.angle_alpha   90.00
_cell.angle_beta   90.00
_cell.angle_gamma   90.00
#
_symmetry.space_group_name_H-M   'P 1'
#
loop_
_entity.id
_entity.type
_entity.pdbx_description
1 polymer ?
#
loop_
_entity_poly.entity_id
_entity_poly.type
_entity_poly.pdbx_seq_one_letter_code
_entity_poly.pdbx_strand_id
1 'polypeptide(L)'
;MAQSRGVWPYDGEIDNGFVGALRTAAVVVIDDPIFGLLAYGGELIAGHQTLQIVPKDGVRQRLHLLEATPHLHLSLNRDGFAATGTIRLQRHPFRLQFDLENRTLLQPHTTLLRIDGLPAGVYAVWIDGALQGSQQSPIFELAVGVEPGYTIVIELKSV
;
A
#
# COMPACT_ATOMS: atom_id res chain seq x y z
N MET A 1 28.16 15.58 11.94
CA MET A 1 27.66 16.97 11.94
C MET A 1 26.15 16.90 11.91
N ALA A 2 25.45 17.54 12.84
CA ALA A 2 23.99 17.49 12.90
C ALA A 2 23.41 18.61 12.04
N GLN A 3 22.65 18.25 11.01
CA GLN A 3 21.92 19.18 10.16
C GLN A 3 20.79 19.83 10.98
N SER A 4 20.70 21.16 11.01
CA SER A 4 19.56 21.86 11.62
C SER A 4 18.30 21.69 10.77
N ARG A 5 17.11 21.88 11.37
CA ARG A 5 15.84 21.88 10.62
C ARG A 5 15.86 23.04 9.62
N GLY A 6 16.02 22.73 8.34
CA GLY A 6 16.11 23.66 7.22
C GLY A 6 16.05 22.93 5.87
N VAL A 7 16.21 23.66 4.76
CA VAL A 7 16.28 23.07 3.42
C VAL A 7 17.43 22.07 3.36
N TRP A 8 17.15 20.87 2.85
CA TRP A 8 18.17 19.86 2.62
C TRP A 8 19.12 20.37 1.52
N PRO A 9 20.44 20.40 1.74
CA PRO A 9 21.40 20.78 0.72
C PRO A 9 21.43 19.63 -0.30
N TYR A 10 20.64 19.79 -1.36
CA TYR A 10 20.72 18.97 -2.55
C TYR A 10 21.85 19.52 -3.42
N ASP A 11 22.76 18.66 -3.89
CA ASP A 11 23.98 19.02 -4.61
C ASP A 11 23.72 19.35 -6.10
N GLY A 12 22.45 19.55 -6.49
CA GLY A 12 22.03 19.96 -7.84
C GLY A 12 20.68 19.36 -8.29
N GLU A 13 20.45 19.37 -9.61
CA GLU A 13 19.23 18.81 -10.24
C GLU A 13 19.09 17.30 -10.02
N ILE A 14 20.21 16.56 -10.00
CA ILE A 14 20.22 15.09 -9.88
C ILE A 14 19.59 14.61 -8.57
N ASP A 15 19.90 15.28 -7.46
CA ASP A 15 19.35 14.94 -6.15
C ASP A 15 17.86 15.26 -6.07
N ASN A 16 17.43 16.35 -6.71
CA ASN A 16 16.02 16.70 -6.78
C ASN A 16 15.22 15.69 -7.62
N GLY A 17 15.77 15.27 -8.76
CA GLY A 17 15.19 14.22 -9.60
C GLY A 17 15.08 12.88 -8.87
N PHE A 18 16.13 12.51 -8.13
CA PHE A 18 16.15 11.29 -7.31
C PHE A 18 15.09 11.33 -6.20
N VAL A 19 15.01 12.42 -5.44
CA VAL A 19 14.00 12.58 -4.38
C VAL A 19 12.59 12.62 -4.96
N GLY A 20 12.40 13.28 -6.10
CA GLY A 20 11.15 13.27 -6.85
C GLY A 20 10.71 11.85 -7.14
N ALA A 21 11.58 11.05 -7.78
CA ALA A 21 11.31 9.65 -8.09
C ALA A 21 10.92 8.83 -6.85
N LEU A 22 11.64 8.96 -5.73
CA LEU A 22 11.31 8.24 -4.49
C LEU A 22 9.95 8.65 -3.89
N ARG A 23 9.61 9.94 -3.98
CA ARG A 23 8.34 10.48 -3.44
C ARG A 23 7.15 10.13 -4.32
N THR A 24 7.35 9.91 -5.62
CA THR A 24 6.28 9.58 -6.56
C THR A 24 6.21 8.11 -6.93
N ALA A 25 7.21 7.29 -6.55
CA ALA A 25 7.19 5.86 -6.77
C ALA A 25 5.92 5.23 -6.18
N ALA A 26 5.20 4.53 -7.05
CA ALA A 26 3.94 3.87 -6.77
C ALA A 26 3.67 2.83 -7.85
N VAL A 27 2.82 1.86 -7.52
CA VAL A 27 2.12 1.06 -8.53
C VAL A 27 0.82 1.77 -8.91
N VAL A 28 0.55 1.90 -10.19
CA VAL A 28 -0.71 2.50 -10.69
C VAL A 28 -1.39 1.51 -11.63
N VAL A 29 -2.52 0.96 -11.20
CA VAL A 29 -3.39 0.14 -12.04
C VAL A 29 -4.39 1.05 -12.73
N ILE A 30 -4.55 0.89 -14.04
CA ILE A 30 -5.43 1.71 -14.87
C ILE A 30 -6.01 0.84 -15.99
N ASP A 31 -7.24 1.15 -16.38
CA ASP A 31 -7.84 0.62 -17.61
C ASP A 31 -7.62 1.63 -18.75
N ASP A 32 -6.60 1.37 -19.56
CA ASP A 32 -6.24 2.23 -20.68
C ASP A 32 -7.09 1.89 -21.92
N PRO A 33 -7.62 2.89 -22.65
CA PRO A 33 -8.50 2.63 -23.79
C PRO A 33 -7.82 1.92 -24.98
N ILE A 34 -6.49 1.91 -25.04
CA ILE A 34 -5.70 1.29 -26.10
C ILE A 34 -5.13 -0.05 -25.62
N PHE A 35 -4.55 -0.09 -24.43
CA PHE A 35 -3.82 -1.24 -23.90
C PHE A 35 -4.66 -2.13 -22.98
N GLY A 36 -5.84 -1.66 -22.57
CA GLY A 36 -6.68 -2.30 -21.57
C GLY A 36 -6.11 -2.17 -20.16
N LEU A 37 -6.50 -3.11 -19.30
CA LEU A 37 -6.12 -3.12 -17.89
C LEU A 37 -4.64 -3.49 -17.70
N LEU A 38 -3.87 -2.59 -17.09
CA LEU A 38 -2.43 -2.77 -16.83
C LEU A 38 -1.99 -2.11 -15.52
N ALA A 39 -0.76 -2.43 -15.08
CA ALA A 39 -0.12 -1.81 -13.92
C ALA A 39 1.21 -1.14 -14.31
N TYR A 40 1.32 0.17 -14.10
CA TYR A 40 2.59 0.88 -14.11
C TYR A 40 3.33 0.66 -12.79
N GLY A 41 4.63 0.42 -12.86
CA GLY A 41 5.46 0.17 -11.67
C GLY A 41 5.21 -1.19 -11.01
N GLY A 42 4.52 -2.12 -11.67
CA GLY A 42 4.25 -3.45 -11.12
C GLY A 42 3.82 -4.46 -12.18
N GLU A 43 3.57 -5.69 -11.74
CA GLU A 43 2.89 -6.71 -12.54
C GLU A 43 1.45 -6.89 -12.06
N LEU A 44 0.56 -7.23 -13.00
CA LEU A 44 -0.85 -7.41 -12.76
C LEU A 44 -1.33 -8.74 -13.32
N ILE A 45 -2.05 -9.50 -12.50
CA ILE A 45 -2.90 -10.60 -12.93
C ILE A 45 -4.32 -10.25 -12.53
N ALA A 46 -5.19 -10.06 -13.53
CA ALA A 46 -6.59 -9.72 -13.33
C ALA A 46 -7.49 -10.94 -13.57
N GLY A 47 -8.40 -11.18 -12.63
CA GLY A 47 -9.55 -12.06 -12.78
C GLY A 47 -10.86 -11.26 -12.77
N HIS A 48 -11.99 -11.96 -12.85
CA HIS A 48 -13.31 -11.31 -12.95
C HIS A 48 -13.64 -10.38 -11.75
N GLN A 49 -13.25 -10.76 -10.54
CA GLN A 49 -13.51 -9.98 -9.30
C GLN A 49 -12.25 -9.80 -8.44
N THR A 50 -11.10 -10.24 -8.94
CA THR A 50 -9.85 -10.31 -8.19
C THR A 50 -8.71 -9.66 -8.97
N LEU A 51 -7.84 -8.98 -8.25
CA LEU A 51 -6.58 -8.47 -8.77
C LEU A 51 -5.45 -9.02 -7.93
N GLN A 52 -4.37 -9.42 -8.59
CA GLN A 52 -3.11 -9.76 -7.95
C GLN A 52 -2.06 -8.80 -8.51
N ILE A 53 -1.47 -8.00 -7.62
CA ILE A 53 -0.52 -6.97 -7.97
C ILE A 53 0.82 -7.29 -7.29
N VAL A 54 1.90 -7.32 -8.07
CA VAL A 54 3.28 -7.44 -7.56
C VAL A 54 3.98 -6.10 -7.76
N PRO A 55 4.25 -5.33 -6.68
CA PRO A 55 4.94 -4.06 -6.79
C PRO A 55 6.39 -4.20 -7.29
N LYS A 56 6.75 -3.42 -8.31
CA LYS A 56 8.10 -3.35 -8.91
C LYS A 56 8.65 -1.91 -8.98
N ASP A 57 8.03 -0.98 -8.25
CA ASP A 57 8.35 0.44 -8.20
C ASP A 57 9.59 0.76 -7.33
N GLY A 58 10.20 -0.26 -6.72
CA GLY A 58 11.37 -0.16 -5.85
C GLY A 58 11.06 0.34 -4.44
N VAL A 59 10.16 1.31 -4.29
CA VAL A 59 9.77 1.89 -2.99
C VAL A 59 8.70 1.04 -2.30
N ARG A 60 7.70 0.52 -3.03
CA ARG A 60 6.69 -0.42 -2.53
C ARG A 60 5.89 0.12 -1.35
N GLN A 61 5.50 1.40 -1.39
CA GLN A 61 4.70 2.03 -0.32
C GLN A 61 3.32 2.48 -0.75
N ARG A 62 3.08 2.54 -2.07
CA ARG A 62 1.87 3.15 -2.65
C ARG A 62 1.31 2.27 -3.76
N LEU A 63 0.00 2.12 -3.75
CA LEU A 63 -0.77 1.48 -4.82
C LEU A 63 -1.98 2.37 -5.13
N HIS A 64 -2.20 2.63 -6.41
CA HIS A 64 -3.35 3.37 -6.90
C HIS A 64 -4.11 2.50 -7.89
N LEU A 65 -5.41 2.32 -7.67
CA LEU A 65 -6.31 1.59 -8.56
C LEU A 65 -7.28 2.59 -9.17
N LEU A 66 -7.03 2.92 -10.44
CA LEU A 66 -7.77 3.93 -11.18
C LEU A 66 -8.78 3.30 -12.15
N GLU A 67 -8.83 1.97 -12.26
CA GLU A 67 -9.73 1.27 -13.19
C GLU A 67 -11.22 1.31 -12.81
N ALA A 68 -11.57 1.82 -11.63
CA ALA A 68 -12.96 1.94 -11.18
C ALA A 68 -13.19 3.23 -10.39
N THR A 69 -14.46 3.63 -10.24
CA THR A 69 -14.90 4.76 -9.40
C THR A 69 -15.73 4.24 -8.22
N PRO A 70 -15.42 4.65 -6.97
CA PRO A 70 -14.31 5.52 -6.57
C PRO A 70 -12.94 4.86 -6.81
N HIS A 71 -11.93 5.69 -7.09
CA HIS A 71 -10.55 5.24 -7.17
C HIS A 71 -10.06 4.81 -5.80
N LEU A 72 -9.31 3.71 -5.74
CA LEU A 72 -8.74 3.20 -4.49
C LEU A 72 -7.28 3.62 -4.39
N HIS A 73 -6.88 4.25 -3.28
CA HIS A 73 -5.49 4.64 -3.04
C HIS A 73 -5.00 4.06 -1.73
N LEU A 74 -3.94 3.28 -1.77
CA LEU A 74 -3.27 2.71 -0.61
C LEU A 74 -1.93 3.41 -0.41
N SER A 75 -1.63 3.82 0.82
CA SER A 75 -0.31 4.34 1.18
C SER A 75 0.10 3.95 2.59
N LEU A 76 1.32 3.46 2.75
CA LEU A 76 1.98 3.24 4.03
C LEU A 76 2.84 4.46 4.38
N ASN A 77 2.84 4.87 5.64
CA ASN A 77 3.59 6.06 6.09
C ASN A 77 5.06 5.79 6.40
N ARG A 78 5.45 4.54 6.66
CA ARG A 78 6.79 4.16 7.12
C ARG A 78 7.32 2.90 6.47
N ASP A 79 6.58 1.80 6.61
CA ASP A 79 6.96 0.50 6.04
C ASP A 79 6.57 0.40 4.56
N GLY A 80 6.69 -0.78 3.97
CA GLY A 80 6.20 -1.04 2.62
C GLY A 80 5.66 -2.46 2.44
N PHE A 81 5.04 -2.70 1.30
CA PHE A 81 4.66 -4.03 0.83
C PHE A 81 5.91 -4.89 0.65
N ALA A 82 5.84 -6.17 1.00
CA ALA A 82 6.96 -7.11 0.89
C ALA A 82 7.46 -7.27 -0.55
N ALA A 83 8.77 -7.52 -0.72
CA ALA A 83 9.44 -7.40 -2.03
C ALA A 83 9.00 -8.49 -3.00
N THR A 84 8.69 -9.66 -2.45
CA THR A 84 8.19 -10.84 -3.17
C THR A 84 6.70 -11.06 -2.90
N GLY A 85 6.05 -10.15 -2.16
CA GLY A 85 4.66 -10.24 -1.76
C GLY A 85 3.71 -9.86 -2.88
N THR A 86 2.54 -10.49 -2.89
CA THR A 86 1.45 -10.16 -3.80
C THR A 86 0.35 -9.45 -3.04
N ILE A 87 0.00 -8.24 -3.49
CA ILE A 87 -1.20 -7.54 -3.03
C ILE A 87 -2.39 -8.18 -3.74
N ARG A 88 -3.32 -8.75 -2.98
CA ARG A 88 -4.53 -9.38 -3.48
C ARG A 88 -5.73 -8.52 -3.12
N LEU A 89 -6.48 -8.10 -4.13
CA LEU A 89 -7.73 -7.39 -3.95
C LEU A 89 -8.87 -8.22 -4.51
N GLN A 90 -9.95 -8.34 -3.73
CA GLN A 90 -11.25 -8.80 -4.19
C GLN A 90 -12.22 -7.63 -4.09
N ARG A 91 -13.03 -7.40 -5.13
CA ARG A 91 -13.96 -6.27 -5.17
C ARG A 91 -15.23 -6.52 -4.35
N HIS A 92 -15.83 -7.70 -4.50
CA HIS A 92 -17.10 -8.04 -3.88
C HIS A 92 -17.11 -9.46 -3.27
N PRO A 93 -17.37 -9.60 -1.95
CA PRO A 93 -17.20 -8.55 -0.95
C PRO A 93 -15.77 -7.97 -0.99
N PHE A 94 -15.60 -6.72 -0.53
CA PHE A 94 -14.29 -6.08 -0.54
C PHE A 94 -13.35 -6.83 0.41
N ARG A 95 -12.22 -7.29 -0.11
CA ARG A 95 -11.15 -7.91 0.67
C ARG A 95 -9.80 -7.51 0.10
N LEU A 96 -8.95 -6.94 0.94
CA LEU A 96 -7.57 -6.58 0.64
C LEU A 96 -6.65 -7.47 1.50
N GLN A 97 -5.67 -8.09 0.87
CA GLN A 97 -4.64 -8.86 1.56
C GLN A 97 -3.27 -8.52 0.98
N PHE A 98 -2.28 -8.31 1.83
CA PHE A 98 -0.90 -8.11 1.43
C PHE A 98 0.06 -8.46 2.57
N ASP A 99 1.33 -8.66 2.21
CA ASP A 99 2.40 -8.85 3.18
C ASP A 99 3.10 -7.50 3.40
N LEU A 100 3.19 -7.07 4.65
CA LEU A 100 3.92 -5.89 5.11
C LEU A 100 5.34 -6.28 5.47
N GLU A 101 6.32 -5.46 5.12
CA GLU A 101 7.73 -5.61 5.49
C GLU A 101 8.09 -4.59 6.57
N ASN A 102 8.59 -5.04 7.73
CA ASN A 102 9.08 -4.16 8.79
C ASN A 102 10.42 -3.55 8.38
N ARG A 103 10.44 -2.24 8.13
CA ARG A 103 11.63 -1.53 7.65
C ARG A 103 12.36 -0.74 8.74
N THR A 104 12.02 -0.95 10.00
CA THR A 104 12.56 -0.19 11.13
C THR A 104 13.66 -0.93 11.91
N LEU A 105 14.42 -1.78 11.22
CA LEU A 105 15.47 -2.60 11.85
C LEU A 105 14.91 -3.49 12.98
N LEU A 106 13.74 -4.08 12.74
CA LEU A 106 13.10 -5.03 13.67
C LEU A 106 12.70 -4.41 15.02
N GLN A 107 12.34 -3.13 15.04
CA GLN A 107 11.81 -2.45 16.24
C GLN A 107 10.28 -2.39 16.23
N PRO A 108 9.62 -2.56 17.39
CA PRO A 108 8.17 -2.49 17.47
C PRO A 108 7.69 -1.05 17.27
N HIS A 109 6.58 -0.88 16.54
CA HIS A 109 6.01 0.41 16.22
C HIS A 109 4.59 0.30 15.63
N THR A 110 3.93 1.44 15.41
CA THR A 110 2.61 1.50 14.73
C THR A 110 2.73 2.13 13.36
N THR A 111 2.50 1.36 12.30
CA THR A 111 2.48 1.85 10.91
C THR A 111 1.06 2.20 10.50
N LEU A 112 0.92 3.30 9.75
CA LEU A 112 -0.37 3.76 9.25
C LEU A 112 -0.54 3.30 7.81
N LEU A 113 -1.58 2.52 7.56
CA LEU A 113 -2.09 2.27 6.22
C LEU A 113 -3.28 3.21 5.98
N ARG A 114 -3.17 4.07 4.99
CA ARG A 114 -4.30 4.86 4.49
C ARG A 114 -4.88 4.18 3.26
N ILE A 115 -6.19 4.04 3.21
CA ILE A 115 -6.97 3.53 2.09
C ILE A 115 -8.09 4.55 1.78
N ASP A 116 -7.90 5.35 0.73
CA ASP A 116 -8.93 6.24 0.20
C ASP A 116 -9.77 5.51 -0.84
N GLY A 117 -11.06 5.84 -0.93
CA GLY A 117 -11.99 5.22 -1.89
C GLY A 117 -12.60 3.90 -1.43
N LEU A 118 -12.50 3.56 -0.15
CA LEU A 118 -13.21 2.39 0.40
C LEU A 118 -14.73 2.55 0.26
N PRO A 119 -15.45 1.46 -0.09
CA PRO A 119 -16.89 1.40 0.09
C PRO A 119 -17.33 1.79 1.50
N ALA A 120 -18.53 2.33 1.66
CA ALA A 120 -19.06 2.62 2.99
C ALA A 120 -19.28 1.30 3.75
N GLY A 121 -18.77 1.23 4.98
CA GLY A 121 -18.99 0.06 5.84
C GLY A 121 -17.99 -0.07 6.98
N VAL A 122 -18.09 -1.19 7.69
CA VAL A 122 -17.19 -1.54 8.79
C VAL A 122 -16.18 -2.57 8.30
N TYR A 123 -14.90 -2.29 8.48
CA TYR A 123 -13.83 -3.16 8.04
C TYR A 123 -13.23 -3.90 9.21
N ALA A 124 -13.16 -5.22 9.13
CA ALA A 124 -12.37 -6.02 10.04
C ALA A 124 -10.91 -6.05 9.58
N VAL A 125 -9.99 -6.05 10.55
CA VAL A 125 -8.55 -5.98 10.31
C VAL A 125 -7.89 -7.15 10.99
N TRP A 126 -7.10 -7.93 10.25
CA TRP A 126 -6.31 -9.03 10.77
C TRP A 126 -4.84 -8.79 10.50
N ILE A 127 -4.02 -9.16 11.49
CA ILE A 127 -2.56 -9.21 11.40
C ILE A 127 -2.16 -10.64 11.76
N ASP A 128 -1.48 -11.32 10.85
CA ASP A 128 -1.05 -12.72 10.98
C ASP A 128 -2.20 -13.66 11.40
N GLY A 129 -3.39 -13.41 10.86
CA GLY A 129 -4.61 -14.18 11.15
C GLY A 129 -5.31 -13.81 12.46
N ALA A 130 -4.71 -12.98 13.32
CA ALA A 130 -5.35 -12.49 14.54
C ALA A 130 -6.18 -11.23 14.26
N LEU A 131 -7.48 -11.27 14.58
CA LEU A 131 -8.39 -10.13 14.47
C LEU A 131 -7.98 -9.03 15.45
N GLN A 132 -7.60 -7.86 14.92
CA GLN A 132 -7.23 -6.68 15.71
C GLN A 132 -8.43 -5.84 16.11
N GLY A 133 -9.53 -5.92 15.34
CA GLY A 133 -10.74 -5.18 15.62
C GLY A 133 -11.51 -4.86 14.35
N SER A 134 -12.39 -3.86 14.45
CA SER A 134 -13.14 -3.37 13.30
C SER A 134 -13.27 -1.86 13.35
N GLN A 135 -13.22 -1.21 12.19
CA GLN A 135 -13.26 0.25 12.12
C GLN A 135 -13.98 0.77 10.88
N GLN A 136 -14.54 1.96 11.04
CA GLN A 136 -15.10 2.79 9.98
C GLN A 136 -14.11 3.93 9.74
N SER A 137 -13.03 3.66 9.01
CA SER A 137 -11.96 4.63 8.82
C SER A 137 -11.20 4.34 7.53
N PRO A 138 -10.74 5.37 6.80
CA PRO A 138 -9.77 5.18 5.74
C PRO A 138 -8.35 4.97 6.29
N ILE A 139 -8.08 5.26 7.58
CA ILE A 139 -6.76 5.07 8.20
C ILE A 139 -6.82 3.88 9.15
N PHE A 140 -5.89 2.95 8.94
CA PHE A 140 -5.72 1.71 9.67
C PHE A 140 -4.39 1.76 10.43
N GLU A 141 -4.45 1.72 11.74
CA GLU A 141 -3.28 1.57 12.60
C GLU A 141 -2.88 0.10 12.68
N LEU A 142 -1.69 -0.22 12.19
CA LEU A 142 -1.15 -1.57 12.16
C LEU A 142 -0.03 -1.67 13.18
N ALA A 143 -0.25 -2.47 14.23
CA ALA A 143 0.79 -2.77 15.21
C ALA A 143 1.80 -3.74 14.59
N VAL A 144 3.04 -3.30 14.46
CA VAL A 144 4.16 -4.05 13.91
C VAL A 144 5.11 -4.33 15.06
N GLY A 145 5.44 -5.60 15.29
CA GLY A 145 6.40 -6.02 16.31
C GLY A 145 7.83 -6.04 15.77
N VAL A 146 8.60 -7.06 16.18
CA VAL A 146 10.00 -7.24 15.82
C VAL A 146 10.20 -8.18 14.63
N GLU A 147 9.13 -8.79 14.12
CA GLU A 147 9.22 -9.72 12.99
C GLU A 147 9.49 -8.94 11.69
N PRO A 148 10.19 -9.56 10.71
CA PRO A 148 10.54 -8.90 9.46
C PRO A 148 9.33 -8.66 8.54
N GLY A 149 8.22 -9.36 8.75
CA GLY A 149 7.01 -9.13 7.97
C GLY A 149 5.75 -9.68 8.61
N TYR A 150 4.61 -9.18 8.12
CA TYR A 150 3.28 -9.40 8.67
C TYR A 150 2.27 -9.59 7.53
N THR A 151 1.38 -10.57 7.64
CA THR A 151 0.24 -10.72 6.72
C THR A 151 -0.90 -9.83 7.19
N ILE A 152 -1.27 -8.84 6.38
CA ILE A 152 -2.38 -7.93 6.66
C ILE A 152 -3.58 -8.33 5.82
N VAL A 153 -4.74 -8.43 6.47
CA VAL A 153 -6.03 -8.63 5.79
C VAL A 153 -6.99 -7.55 6.26
N ILE A 154 -7.71 -6.94 5.31
CA ILE A 154 -8.78 -5.98 5.55
C ILE A 154 -9.99 -6.43 4.77
N GLU A 155 -11.12 -6.64 5.44
CA GLU A 155 -12.33 -7.18 4.84
C GLU A 155 -13.54 -6.36 5.27
N LEU A 156 -14.41 -6.05 4.32
CA LEU A 156 -15.70 -5.44 4.62
C LEU A 156 -16.56 -6.47 5.36
N LYS A 157 -17.01 -6.14 6.58
CA LYS A 157 -17.95 -6.98 7.31
C LYS A 157 -19.26 -7.08 6.55
N SER A 158 -19.71 -8.30 6.32
CA SER A 158 -21.09 -8.58 5.91
C SER A 158 -22.04 -8.07 6.98
N VAL A 159 -23.01 -7.24 6.57
CA VAL A 159 -24.14 -6.79 7.40
C VAL A 159 -25.16 -7.90 7.53
#